data_AF-A0A1V5LK20-F1
#
_entry.id   AF-A0A1V5LK20-F1
#
_cell.length_a   1.000
_cell.length_b   1.000
_cell.length_c   1.000
_cell.angle_alpha   90.00
_cell.angle_beta   90.00
_cell.angle_gamma   90.00
#
_symmetry.space_group_name_H-M   'P 1'
#
loop_
_entity.id
_entity.type
_entity.pdbx_description
1 polymer ?
#
loop_
_entity_poly.entity_id
_entity_poly.type
_entity_poly.pdbx_seq_one_letter_code
_entity_poly.pdbx_strand_id
1 'polypeptide(L)'
;MGIKGPFYFQGEAFTTDIFRWYDKPEVNLRGAYATVAWTVTGETRYYYIDEGEVGPIEKPNKDWGALEVAARFSYTDLNDLGAGVHGGSSKQLMLGVNYYPNTNIKLQFNYSIVDLDQYATRKGNLFGDDDHSFVQMRVQASL
;
A
#
# COMPACT_ATOMS: atom_id res chain seq x y z
N MET A 1 12.73 -3.23 5.97
CA MET A 1 12.57 -1.77 5.71
C MET A 1 13.95 -1.12 5.70
N GLY A 2 14.16 -0.08 4.91
CA GLY A 2 15.42 0.66 4.87
C GLY A 2 15.24 2.10 4.38
N ILE A 3 16.03 3.01 4.93
CA ILE A 3 16.12 4.42 4.50
C ILE A 3 17.58 4.71 4.18
N LYS A 4 17.83 5.26 2.99
CA LYS A 4 19.16 5.71 2.57
C LYS A 4 19.03 7.09 1.94
N GLY A 5 19.20 8.12 2.77
CA GLY A 5 19.02 9.51 2.36
C GLY A 5 17.59 9.74 1.83
N PRO A 6 17.42 10.25 0.60
CA PRO A 6 16.10 10.51 0.04
C PRO A 6 15.34 9.26 -0.42
N PHE A 7 15.98 8.08 -0.41
CA PHE A 7 15.35 6.82 -0.79
C PHE A 7 14.80 6.07 0.41
N TYR A 8 13.56 5.62 0.31
CA TYR A 8 12.87 4.80 1.28
C TYR A 8 12.34 3.53 0.62
N PHE A 9 12.50 2.41 1.31
CA PHE A 9 11.92 1.14 0.91
C PHE A 9 11.35 0.40 2.12
N GLN A 10 10.14 -0.13 1.97
CA GLN A 10 9.50 -1.00 2.93
C GLN A 10 8.78 -2.12 2.20
N GLY A 11 8.83 -3.33 2.76
CA GLY A 11 7.98 -4.41 2.29
C GLY A 11 7.66 -5.35 3.44
N GLU A 12 6.47 -5.91 3.38
CA GLU A 12 5.96 -6.86 4.37
C GLU A 12 5.23 -7.99 3.65
N ALA A 13 5.29 -9.18 4.23
CA ALA A 13 4.55 -10.34 3.77
C ALA A 13 3.95 -11.02 5.01
N PHE A 14 2.71 -11.47 4.88
CA PHE A 14 1.97 -12.11 5.96
C PHE A 14 1.13 -13.26 5.41
N THR A 15 0.91 -14.23 6.29
CA THR A 15 0.05 -15.38 6.06
C THR A 15 -0.95 -15.43 7.21
N THR A 16 -2.16 -15.90 6.95
CA THR A 16 -3.19 -16.06 7.96
C THR A 16 -3.81 -17.44 7.82
N ASP A 17 -3.68 -18.22 8.87
CA ASP A 17 -4.23 -19.56 8.99
C ASP A 17 -5.53 -19.52 9.80
N ILE A 18 -6.60 -20.05 9.24
CA ILE A 18 -7.93 -20.05 9.87
C ILE A 18 -8.37 -21.49 10.12
N PHE A 19 -8.42 -21.85 11.40
CA PHE A 19 -8.97 -23.11 11.88
C PHE A 19 -10.50 -23.03 11.97
N ARG A 20 -11.18 -23.94 11.28
CA ARG A 20 -12.65 -23.96 11.19
C ARG A 20 -13.23 -25.10 12.03
N TRP A 21 -14.37 -24.85 12.68
CA TRP A 21 -15.09 -25.87 13.43
C TRP A 21 -15.63 -27.00 12.53
N TYR A 22 -15.96 -28.13 13.16
CA TYR A 22 -16.54 -29.32 12.52
C TYR A 22 -15.61 -30.01 11.50
N ASP A 23 -14.32 -30.10 11.81
CA ASP A 23 -13.30 -30.80 10.99
C ASP A 23 -13.25 -30.28 9.55
N LYS A 24 -13.57 -28.99 9.37
CA LYS A 24 -13.46 -28.34 8.07
C LYS A 24 -11.99 -28.09 7.75
N PRO A 25 -11.57 -28.20 6.48
CA PRO A 25 -10.21 -27.91 6.07
C PRO A 25 -9.74 -26.54 6.56
N GLU A 26 -8.48 -26.45 6.97
CA GLU A 26 -7.82 -25.19 7.29
C GLU A 26 -7.82 -24.27 6.07
N VAL A 27 -7.95 -22.96 6.29
CA VAL A 27 -7.92 -21.95 5.23
C VAL A 27 -6.64 -21.13 5.37
N ASN A 28 -5.83 -21.10 4.32
CA ASN A 28 -4.59 -20.34 4.27
C ASN A 28 -4.75 -19.12 3.37
N LEU A 29 -4.58 -17.93 3.93
CA LEU A 29 -4.65 -16.66 3.21
C LEU A 29 -3.29 -15.97 3.22
N ARG A 30 -2.97 -15.22 2.17
CA ARG A 30 -1.64 -14.60 2.03
C ARG A 30 -1.77 -13.17 1.54
N GLY A 31 -0.87 -12.32 2.01
CA GLY A 31 -0.74 -10.96 1.53
C GLY A 31 0.71 -10.50 1.58
N ALA A 32 1.06 -9.61 0.66
CA ALA A 32 2.36 -8.97 0.65
C ALA A 32 2.26 -7.57 0.04
N TYR A 33 3.14 -6.69 0.46
CA TYR A 33 3.32 -5.42 -0.22
C TYR A 33 4.79 -5.00 -0.23
N ALA A 34 5.14 -4.19 -1.21
CA ALA A 34 6.40 -3.49 -1.30
C ALA A 34 6.13 -2.04 -1.70
N THR A 35 6.71 -1.10 -0.97
CA THR A 35 6.64 0.34 -1.18
C THR A 35 8.05 0.88 -1.36
N VAL A 36 8.25 1.66 -2.41
CA VAL A 36 9.45 2.46 -2.64
C VAL A 36 9.01 3.91 -2.68
N ALA A 37 9.73 4.79 -2.01
CA ALA A 37 9.56 6.23 -2.17
C ALA A 37 10.92 6.90 -2.38
N TRP A 38 10.89 7.98 -3.15
CA TRP A 38 12.05 8.81 -3.40
C TRP A 38 11.65 10.28 -3.27
N THR A 39 12.30 10.96 -2.34
CA THR A 39 12.20 12.41 -2.19
C THR A 39 13.10 13.09 -3.21
N VAL A 40 12.52 13.57 -4.31
CA VAL A 40 13.24 14.20 -5.44
C VAL A 40 14.00 15.45 -5.00
N THR A 41 13.48 16.16 -4.00
CA THR A 41 14.07 17.37 -3.43
C THR A 41 15.21 17.10 -2.44
N GLY A 42 15.50 15.82 -2.12
CA GLY A 42 16.68 15.39 -1.39
C GLY A 42 16.52 15.26 0.12
N GLU A 43 15.33 15.54 0.67
CA GLU A 43 15.05 15.41 2.10
C GLU A 43 15.03 13.94 2.52
N THR A 44 15.55 13.70 3.72
CA THR A 44 15.57 12.37 4.34
C THR A 44 14.46 12.28 5.37
N ARG A 45 13.69 11.20 5.33
CA ARG A 45 12.67 10.91 6.36
C ARG A 45 13.34 10.47 7.64
N TYR A 46 12.85 10.96 8.78
CA TYR A 46 13.29 10.48 10.08
C TYR A 46 12.70 9.09 10.37
N TYR A 47 13.46 8.27 11.07
CA TYR A 47 12.99 6.96 11.53
C TYR A 47 13.05 6.92 13.05
N TYR A 48 11.88 6.81 13.68
CA TYR A 48 11.77 6.67 15.13
C TYR A 48 12.04 5.22 15.50
N ILE A 49 13.30 4.91 15.84
CA ILE A 49 13.75 3.56 16.18
C ILE A 49 12.96 2.98 17.36
N ASP A 50 12.60 3.84 18.33
CA ASP A 50 11.88 3.44 19.54
C ASP A 50 10.44 2.99 19.26
N GLU A 51 9.84 3.49 18.18
CA GLU A 51 8.44 3.23 17.80
C GLU A 51 8.31 2.33 16.56
N GLY A 52 9.41 2.10 15.83
CA GLY A 52 9.38 1.37 14.56
C GLY A 52 8.67 2.13 13.43
N GLU A 53 8.52 3.44 13.57
CA GLU A 53 7.72 4.28 12.66
C GLU A 53 8.61 5.20 11.80
N VAL A 54 8.18 5.40 10.55
CA VAL A 54 8.80 6.38 9.65
C VAL A 54 8.08 7.72 9.81
N GLY A 55 8.82 8.70 10.34
CA GLY A 55 8.34 10.06 10.58
C GLY A 55 8.10 10.87 9.30
N PRO A 56 7.48 12.06 9.46
CA PRO A 56 7.26 12.99 8.37
C PRO A 56 8.56 13.62 7.85
N ILE A 57 8.46 14.34 6.73
CA ILE A 57 9.53 15.24 6.30
C ILE A 57 9.43 16.51 7.17
N GLU A 58 10.36 16.68 8.12
CA GLU A 58 10.29 17.76 9.12
C GLU A 58 10.61 19.15 8.53
N LYS A 59 11.53 19.22 7.55
CA LYS A 59 11.90 20.50 6.92
C LYS A 59 12.20 20.31 5.43
N PRO A 60 11.40 20.92 4.54
CA PRO A 60 11.74 21.04 3.14
C PRO A 60 13.07 21.78 2.93
N ASN A 61 13.92 21.28 2.03
CA ASN A 61 15.20 21.88 1.69
C ASN A 61 15.06 23.06 0.71
N LYS A 62 13.89 23.18 0.05
CA LYS A 62 13.61 24.22 -0.94
C LYS A 62 12.52 25.16 -0.43
N ASP A 63 12.59 26.42 -0.83
CA ASP A 63 11.62 27.46 -0.46
C ASP A 63 10.21 27.17 -0.98
N TRP A 64 10.09 26.35 -2.03
CA TRP A 64 8.83 25.91 -2.60
C TRP A 64 8.33 24.57 -2.03
N GLY A 65 9.01 23.96 -1.06
CA GLY A 65 8.60 22.71 -0.43
C GLY A 65 9.36 21.47 -0.91
N ALA A 66 8.92 20.30 -0.43
CA ALA A 66 9.49 19.00 -0.76
C ALA A 66 8.58 18.20 -1.70
N LEU A 67 9.16 17.45 -2.62
CA LEU A 67 8.47 16.60 -3.57
C LEU A 67 8.94 15.16 -3.42
N GLU A 68 8.01 14.25 -3.23
CA GLU A 68 8.25 12.83 -3.14
C GLU A 68 7.42 12.08 -4.17
N VAL A 69 8.05 11.12 -4.82
CA VAL A 69 7.38 10.13 -5.67
C VAL A 69 7.41 8.79 -4.96
N ALA A 70 6.32 8.03 -5.04
CA ALA A 70 6.20 6.74 -4.41
C ALA A 70 5.58 5.74 -5.38
N ALA A 71 5.99 4.48 -5.26
CA ALA A 71 5.35 3.36 -5.92
C ALA A 71 5.09 2.28 -4.87
N ARG A 72 3.89 1.70 -4.89
CA ARG A 72 3.53 0.58 -4.03
C ARG A 72 2.94 -0.53 -4.87
N PHE A 73 3.50 -1.72 -4.74
CA PHE A 73 2.89 -2.94 -5.24
C PHE A 73 2.31 -3.72 -4.06
N SER A 74 1.06 -4.12 -4.15
CA SER A 74 0.40 -4.98 -3.18
C SER A 74 -0.19 -6.21 -3.85
N TYR A 75 -0.05 -7.34 -3.18
CA TYR A 75 -0.61 -8.62 -3.54
C TYR A 75 -1.45 -9.10 -2.36
N THR A 76 -2.65 -9.59 -2.62
CA THR A 76 -3.49 -10.23 -1.61
C THR A 76 -4.22 -11.38 -2.26
N ASP A 77 -4.16 -12.55 -1.63
CA ASP A 77 -4.80 -13.77 -2.09
C ASP A 77 -5.64 -14.35 -0.96
N LEU A 78 -6.95 -14.29 -1.16
CA LEU A 78 -7.94 -14.79 -0.23
C LEU A 78 -8.56 -16.10 -0.74
N ASN A 79 -7.97 -16.73 -1.75
CA ASN A 79 -8.44 -18.01 -2.27
C ASN A 79 -7.78 -19.18 -1.56
N ASP A 80 -8.61 -20.16 -1.19
CA ASP A 80 -8.16 -21.49 -0.78
C ASP A 80 -9.10 -22.53 -1.39
N LEU A 81 -8.77 -22.96 -2.62
CA LEU A 81 -9.59 -23.89 -3.39
C LEU A 81 -9.65 -25.28 -2.74
N GLY A 82 -8.58 -25.69 -2.04
CA GLY A 82 -8.55 -26.96 -1.29
C GLY A 82 -9.51 -26.95 -0.12
N ALA A 83 -9.72 -25.79 0.49
CA ALA A 83 -10.66 -25.56 1.58
C ALA A 83 -12.07 -25.11 1.12
N GLY A 84 -12.30 -24.98 -0.19
CA GLY A 84 -13.55 -24.53 -0.80
C GLY A 84 -13.83 -23.04 -0.62
N VAL A 85 -12.80 -22.22 -0.42
CA VAL A 85 -12.90 -20.76 -0.21
C VAL A 85 -12.50 -20.03 -1.49
N HIS A 86 -13.44 -19.26 -2.04
CA HIS A 86 -13.27 -18.40 -3.21
C HIS A 86 -13.34 -16.94 -2.77
N GLY A 87 -12.32 -16.46 -2.07
CA GLY A 87 -12.28 -15.10 -1.52
C GLY A 87 -11.84 -14.03 -2.53
N GLY A 88 -11.23 -14.45 -3.64
CA GLY A 88 -10.64 -13.56 -4.64
C GLY A 88 -9.20 -13.18 -4.33
N SER A 89 -8.48 -12.83 -5.38
CA SER A 89 -7.14 -12.24 -5.30
C SER A 89 -7.10 -10.88 -5.96
N SER A 90 -6.21 -10.03 -5.46
CA SER A 90 -5.99 -8.68 -5.96
C SER A 90 -4.50 -8.38 -6.06
N LYS A 91 -4.09 -7.89 -7.22
CA LYS A 91 -2.80 -7.23 -7.44
C LYS A 91 -3.08 -5.77 -7.65
N GLN A 92 -2.34 -4.91 -6.96
CA GLN A 92 -2.50 -3.48 -7.12
C GLN A 92 -1.14 -2.81 -7.24
N LEU A 93 -1.00 -1.98 -8.27
CA LEU A 93 0.11 -1.06 -8.44
C LEU A 93 -0.39 0.36 -8.22
N MET A 94 0.15 1.03 -7.22
CA MET A 94 -0.10 2.44 -6.92
C MET A 94 1.12 3.26 -7.25
N LEU A 95 0.94 4.30 -8.06
CA LEU A 95 1.92 5.35 -8.30
C LEU A 95 1.43 6.62 -7.61
N GLY A 96 2.27 7.22 -6.78
CA GLY A 96 1.93 8.36 -5.94
C GLY A 96 2.91 9.50 -6.08
N VAL A 97 2.39 10.72 -5.99
CA VAL A 97 3.16 11.95 -5.83
C VAL A 97 2.67 12.64 -4.56
N ASN A 98 3.60 12.89 -3.64
CA ASN A 98 3.36 13.63 -2.41
C ASN A 98 4.12 14.95 -2.48
N TYR A 99 3.41 16.06 -2.30
CA TYR A 99 3.98 17.40 -2.29
C TYR A 99 3.76 18.06 -0.93
N TYR A 100 4.83 18.61 -0.37
CA TYR A 100 4.92 19.16 0.96
C TYR A 100 5.34 20.63 0.86
N PRO A 101 4.41 21.57 0.63
CA PRO A 101 4.74 22.99 0.55
C PRO A 101 5.31 23.55 1.85
N ASN A 102 4.90 23.00 3.00
CA ASN A 102 5.43 23.31 4.33
C ASN A 102 5.30 22.08 5.25
N THR A 103 5.72 22.19 6.50
CA THR A 103 5.65 21.08 7.49
C THR A 103 4.22 20.73 7.91
N ASN A 104 3.26 21.62 7.67
CA ASN A 104 1.87 21.47 8.12
C ASN A 104 0.94 20.92 7.04
N ILE A 105 1.30 21.05 5.76
CA ILE A 105 0.43 20.74 4.62
C ILE A 105 1.09 19.66 3.78
N LYS A 106 0.31 18.64 3.46
CA LYS A 106 0.67 17.57 2.53
C LYS A 106 -0.42 17.39 1.49
N LEU A 107 -0.04 17.52 0.23
CA LEU A 107 -0.89 17.20 -0.93
C LEU A 107 -0.46 15.84 -1.47
N GLN A 108 -1.41 14.96 -1.71
CA GLN A 108 -1.16 13.63 -2.23
C GLN A 108 -2.00 13.37 -3.46
N PHE A 109 -1.38 12.83 -4.49
CA PHE A 109 -2.01 12.38 -5.70
C PHE A 109 -1.57 10.95 -5.96
N ASN A 110 -2.51 10.01 -6.01
CA ASN A 110 -2.25 8.60 -6.27
C ASN A 110 -3.04 8.14 -7.48
N TYR A 111 -2.41 7.33 -8.33
CA TYR A 111 -3.03 6.58 -9.40
C TYR A 111 -2.82 5.10 -9.12
N SER A 112 -3.91 4.35 -9.01
CA SER A 112 -3.89 2.92 -8.72
C SER A 112 -4.47 2.14 -9.88
N ILE A 113 -3.80 1.05 -10.23
CA ILE A 113 -4.29 0.02 -11.15
C ILE A 113 -4.49 -1.24 -10.32
N VAL A 114 -5.67 -1.84 -10.42
CA VAL A 114 -6.08 -3.01 -9.67
C VAL A 114 -6.45 -4.11 -10.67
N ASP A 115 -5.76 -5.24 -10.56
CA ASP A 115 -6.08 -6.45 -11.28
C ASP A 115 -6.72 -7.43 -10.30
N LEU A 116 -7.89 -7.95 -10.65
CA LEU A 116 -8.67 -8.87 -9.82
C LEU A 116 -8.78 -10.23 -10.51
N ASP A 117 -8.92 -11.31 -9.75
CA ASP A 117 -9.20 -12.61 -10.35
C ASP A 117 -10.71 -12.90 -10.52
N GLN A 118 -11.00 -14.01 -11.19
CA GLN A 118 -12.35 -14.52 -11.42
C GLN A 118 -13.17 -14.80 -10.14
N TYR A 119 -12.53 -14.95 -8.97
CA TYR A 119 -13.18 -15.24 -7.71
C TYR A 119 -13.50 -13.98 -6.89
N ALA A 120 -12.93 -12.83 -7.28
CA ALA A 120 -13.20 -11.51 -6.70
C ALA A 120 -14.63 -11.01 -7.04
N THR A 121 -15.62 -11.77 -6.61
CA THR A 121 -17.04 -11.55 -6.86
C THR A 121 -17.76 -11.20 -5.56
N ARG A 122 -18.88 -10.49 -5.66
CA ARG A 122 -19.77 -10.27 -4.50
C ARG A 122 -20.67 -11.50 -4.28
N LYS A 123 -20.07 -12.65 -3.94
CA LYS A 123 -20.77 -13.95 -3.83
C LYS A 123 -21.54 -14.31 -5.10
N GLY A 124 -20.93 -14.07 -6.27
CA GLY A 124 -21.57 -14.29 -7.58
C GLY A 124 -22.51 -13.16 -8.08
N ASN A 125 -22.72 -12.09 -7.31
CA ASN A 125 -23.55 -10.95 -7.74
C ASN A 125 -22.81 -9.90 -8.60
N LEU A 126 -21.52 -10.11 -8.86
CA LEU A 126 -20.69 -9.27 -9.75
C LEU A 126 -19.85 -10.21 -10.62
N PHE A 127 -19.54 -9.78 -11.84
CA PHE A 127 -18.54 -10.44 -12.67
C PHE A 127 -17.18 -10.32 -11.95
N GLY A 128 -16.47 -11.44 -11.83
CA GLY A 128 -15.06 -11.41 -11.38
C GLY A 128 -14.16 -10.97 -12.54
N ASP A 129 -12.86 -10.93 -12.30
CA ASP A 129 -11.87 -10.50 -13.31
C ASP A 129 -12.07 -9.03 -13.74
N ASP A 130 -12.55 -8.19 -12.82
CA ASP A 130 -12.85 -6.78 -13.07
C ASP A 130 -11.63 -5.88 -12.78
N ASP A 131 -10.80 -5.73 -13.80
CA ASP A 131 -9.64 -4.85 -13.76
C ASP A 131 -10.08 -3.38 -13.86
N HIS A 132 -9.61 -2.56 -12.92
CA HIS A 132 -9.97 -1.15 -12.88
C HIS A 132 -8.82 -0.28 -12.42
N SER A 133 -8.87 0.99 -12.82
CA SER A 133 -7.95 2.00 -12.32
C SER A 133 -8.71 3.18 -11.72
N PHE A 134 -8.09 3.82 -10.74
CA PHE A 134 -8.67 4.99 -10.09
C PHE A 134 -7.60 6.00 -9.68
N VAL A 135 -8.03 7.25 -9.57
CA VAL A 135 -7.23 8.36 -9.07
C VAL A 135 -7.76 8.75 -7.69
N GLN A 136 -6.84 9.01 -6.76
CA GLN A 136 -7.15 9.53 -5.44
C GLN A 136 -6.34 10.80 -5.18
N MET A 137 -7.02 11.83 -4.70
CA MET A 137 -6.38 13.05 -4.19
C MET A 137 -6.64 13.18 -2.70
N ARG A 138 -5.65 13.65 -1.94
CA ARG A 138 -5.79 13.95 -0.53
C ARG A 138 -5.07 15.25 -0.18
N VAL A 139 -5.74 16.08 0.62
CA VAL A 139 -5.13 17.22 1.30
C VAL A 139 -5.11 16.89 2.78
N GLN A 140 -3.94 16.95 3.39
CA GLN A 140 -3.76 16.78 4.82
C GLN A 140 -3.18 18.07 5.40
N ALA A 141 -3.80 18.55 6.47
CA ALA A 141 -3.35 19.69 7.25
C ALA A 141 -3.17 19.24 8.71
N SER A 142 -1.98 19.51 9.26
CA SER A 142 -1.60 19.20 10.63
C SER A 142 -1.29 20.50 11.37
N LEU A 143 -2.01 20.75 12.47
CA LEU A 143 -1.90 21.93 13.32
C LEU A 143 -0.76 21.80 14.32
#